data_AF-A0A645GTF7-F1
#
_entry.id   AF-A0A645GTF7-F1
#
_cell.length_a   1.000
_cell.length_b   1.000
_cell.length_c   1.000
_cell.angle_alpha   90.00
_cell.angle_beta   90.00
_cell.angle_gamma   90.00
#
_symmetry.space_group_name_H-M   'P 1'
#
loop_
_entity.id
_entity.type
_entity.pdbx_description
1 polymer ?
#
loop_
_entity_poly.entity_id
_entity_poly.type
_entity_poly.pdbx_seq_one_letter_code
_entity_poly.pdbx_strand_id
1 'polypeptide(L)'
;MSIRELAGLAWQHGGEGAESWLNELVWRDFYHMILWHHPRVVGQAFKPAFDKVRWDDAPALFEAWCAGRTGYPIVDAAMAQLNQTGFMHNRLRMIVASFLTKDLGIDWRLGERYFATHLLDFDLAANNGGWQWAASTGCDAQPWFRIFNPVTQSERFDPDGRFIRRYLPQLARVPDKFIHAPWKMGGIDQSAAQLKIGVDYPAPIVDHAVARERTLNRFGVTKE
;
A
#
# COMPACT_ATOMS: atom_id res chain seq x y z
N MET A 1 8.96 11.65 -24.09
CA MET A 1 10.42 11.50 -23.92
C MET A 1 10.73 10.02 -23.80
N SER A 2 11.83 9.56 -24.39
CA SER A 2 12.27 8.17 -24.26
C SER A 2 13.02 7.95 -22.94
N ILE A 3 13.03 6.71 -22.43
CA ILE A 3 13.75 6.35 -21.20
C ILE A 3 15.26 6.62 -21.33
N ARG A 4 15.83 6.40 -22.51
CA ARG A 4 17.26 6.69 -22.78
C ARG A 4 17.58 8.18 -22.66
N GLU A 5 16.68 9.05 -23.15
CA GLU A 5 16.84 10.50 -23.00
C GLU A 5 16.73 10.90 -21.52
N LEU A 6 15.75 10.36 -20.79
CA LEU A 6 15.56 10.65 -19.37
C LEU A 6 16.76 10.20 -18.52
N ALA A 7 17.29 9.00 -18.78
CA ALA A 7 18.48 8.49 -18.11
C ALA A 7 19.73 9.31 -18.45
N GLY A 8 19.90 9.69 -19.73
CA GLY A 8 20.99 10.56 -20.17
C GLY A 8 20.95 11.94 -19.50
N LEU A 9 19.76 12.54 -19.40
CA LEU A 9 19.57 13.81 -18.70
C LEU A 9 19.90 13.70 -17.21
N ALA A 10 19.43 12.65 -16.54
CA ALA A 10 19.72 12.42 -15.13
C ALA A 10 21.23 12.24 -14.88
N TRP A 11 21.88 11.44 -15.73
CA TRP A 11 23.31 11.19 -15.65
C TRP A 11 24.14 12.46 -15.87
N GLN A 12 23.77 13.28 -16.85
CA GLN A 12 24.47 14.54 -17.15
C GLN A 12 24.27 15.59 -16.07
N HIS A 13 23.07 15.65 -15.47
CA HIS A 13 22.77 16.63 -14.42
C HIS A 13 23.57 16.35 -13.14
N GLY A 14 23.64 15.09 -12.71
CA GLY A 14 24.33 14.69 -11.48
C GLY A 14 23.67 15.20 -10.19
N GLY A 15 24.23 14.79 -9.05
CA GLY A 15 23.73 15.12 -7.71
C GLY A 15 22.65 14.17 -7.18
N GLU A 16 22.36 14.26 -5.88
CA GLU A 16 21.53 13.30 -5.15
C GLU A 16 20.13 13.11 -5.75
N GLY A 17 19.48 14.18 -6.18
CA GLY A 17 18.15 14.12 -6.80
C GLY A 17 18.15 13.42 -8.17
N ALA A 18 19.16 13.68 -8.99
CA ALA A 18 19.28 13.05 -10.30
C ALA A 18 19.68 11.57 -10.20
N GLU A 19 20.55 11.23 -9.24
CA GLU A 19 20.90 9.84 -8.93
C GLU A 19 19.69 9.06 -8.41
N SER A 20 18.89 9.67 -7.52
CA SER A 20 17.64 9.07 -7.03
C SER A 20 16.66 8.84 -8.18
N TRP A 21 16.46 9.82 -9.05
CA TRP A 21 15.62 9.68 -10.24
C TRP A 21 16.12 8.58 -11.19
N LEU A 22 17.43 8.50 -11.42
CA LEU A 22 18.02 7.46 -12.25
C LEU A 22 17.78 6.07 -11.64
N ASN A 23 17.89 5.92 -10.32
CA ASN A 23 17.57 4.67 -9.65
C ASN A 23 16.09 4.27 -9.83
N GLU A 24 15.15 5.21 -9.82
CA GLU A 24 13.74 4.92 -10.12
C GLU A 24 13.54 4.44 -11.56
N LEU A 25 14.30 4.98 -12.54
CA LEU A 25 14.30 4.46 -13.91
C LEU A 25 14.90 3.04 -13.99
N VAL A 26 15.93 2.76 -13.19
CA VAL A 26 16.51 1.40 -13.10
C VAL A 26 15.50 0.41 -12.53
N TRP A 27 14.69 0.80 -11.53
CA TRP A 27 13.60 -0.05 -11.01
C TRP A 27 12.56 -0.41 -12.07
N ARG A 28 12.20 0.57 -12.92
CA ARG A 28 11.31 0.32 -14.06
C ARG A 28 11.88 -0.78 -14.98
N ASP A 29 13.15 -0.65 -15.37
CA ASP A 29 13.79 -1.60 -16.28
C ASP A 29 14.03 -2.96 -15.60
N PHE A 30 14.33 -2.97 -14.30
CA PHE A 30 14.42 -4.19 -13.50
C PHE A 30 13.13 -5.00 -13.55
N TYR A 31 11.98 -4.37 -13.32
CA TYR A 31 10.70 -5.07 -13.40
C TYR A 31 10.40 -5.59 -14.80
N HIS A 32 10.75 -4.85 -15.85
CA HIS A 32 10.61 -5.32 -17.24
C HIS A 32 11.49 -6.56 -17.50
N MET A 33 12.74 -6.56 -17.02
CA MET A 33 13.63 -7.72 -17.12
C MET A 33 13.08 -8.95 -16.39
N ILE A 34 12.55 -8.76 -15.17
CA ILE A 34 11.92 -9.85 -14.41
C ILE A 34 10.75 -10.44 -15.19
N LEU A 35 9.84 -9.59 -15.71
CA LEU A 35 8.69 -10.04 -16.48
C LEU A 35 9.11 -10.79 -17.76
N TRP A 36 10.12 -10.28 -18.47
CA TRP A 36 10.67 -10.90 -19.68
C TRP A 36 11.25 -12.30 -19.40
N HIS A 37 12.10 -12.43 -18.39
CA HIS A 37 12.77 -13.70 -18.06
C HIS A 37 11.86 -14.68 -17.32
N HIS A 38 10.82 -14.20 -16.63
CA HIS A 38 9.95 -15.03 -15.80
C HIS A 38 8.46 -14.69 -16.01
N PRO A 39 7.88 -14.86 -17.21
CA PRO A 39 6.51 -14.44 -17.52
C PRO A 39 5.43 -15.04 -16.59
N ARG A 40 5.71 -16.17 -15.94
CA ARG A 40 4.83 -16.77 -14.92
C ARG A 40 4.51 -15.86 -13.73
N VAL A 41 5.36 -14.85 -13.47
CA VAL A 41 5.20 -13.89 -12.36
C VAL A 41 3.90 -13.08 -12.43
N VAL A 42 3.29 -12.98 -13.62
CA VAL A 42 1.98 -12.35 -13.80
C VAL A 42 0.90 -13.04 -12.95
N GLY A 43 0.96 -14.37 -12.83
CA GLY A 43 -0.03 -15.15 -12.08
C GLY A 43 0.52 -15.88 -10.85
N GLN A 44 1.84 -15.95 -10.67
CA GLN A 44 2.50 -16.77 -9.65
C GLN A 44 3.52 -15.96 -8.87
N ALA A 45 3.84 -16.41 -7.65
CA ALA A 45 4.96 -15.85 -6.90
C ALA A 45 6.27 -16.06 -7.67
N PHE A 46 7.17 -15.07 -7.62
CA PHE A 46 8.52 -15.24 -8.15
C PHE A 46 9.23 -16.42 -7.48
N LYS A 47 9.12 -16.54 -6.15
CA LYS A 47 9.64 -17.67 -5.39
C LYS A 47 8.54 -18.73 -5.21
N PRO A 48 8.64 -19.92 -5.83
CA PRO A 48 7.54 -20.92 -5.82
C PRO A 48 7.10 -21.39 -4.43
N ALA A 49 7.98 -21.33 -3.42
CA ALA A 49 7.62 -21.63 -2.03
C ALA A 49 6.45 -20.77 -1.52
N PHE A 50 6.31 -19.54 -2.01
CA PHE A 50 5.26 -18.62 -1.60
C PHE A 50 3.91 -18.87 -2.29
N ASP A 51 3.84 -19.70 -3.34
CA ASP A 51 2.56 -20.15 -3.88
C ASP A 51 1.81 -21.09 -2.92
N LYS A 52 2.49 -21.61 -1.89
CA LYS A 52 1.89 -22.38 -0.79
C LYS A 52 1.14 -21.51 0.22
N VAL A 53 1.35 -20.18 0.19
CA VAL A 53 0.67 -19.25 1.09
C VAL A 53 -0.83 -19.29 0.83
N ARG A 54 -1.61 -19.53 1.89
CA ARG A 54 -3.07 -19.49 1.84
C ARG A 54 -3.56 -18.11 2.24
N TRP A 55 -4.24 -17.46 1.30
CA TRP A 55 -4.88 -16.16 1.48
C TRP A 55 -6.31 -16.34 1.99
N ASP A 56 -6.82 -15.35 2.70
CA ASP A 56 -8.16 -15.39 3.27
C ASP A 56 -9.19 -15.04 2.20
N ASP A 57 -10.30 -15.77 2.17
CA ASP A 57 -11.47 -15.40 1.37
C ASP A 57 -12.35 -14.43 2.17
N ALA A 58 -12.08 -13.13 2.00
CA ALA A 58 -12.71 -12.07 2.77
C ALA A 58 -13.21 -10.93 1.85
N PRO A 59 -14.25 -11.19 1.03
CA PRO A 59 -14.74 -10.23 0.04
C PRO A 59 -15.16 -8.89 0.66
N ALA A 60 -15.80 -8.91 1.83
CA ALA A 60 -16.20 -7.68 2.52
C ALA A 60 -15.01 -6.81 2.96
N LEU A 61 -13.89 -7.42 3.37
CA LEU A 61 -12.66 -6.68 3.73
C LEU A 61 -12.00 -6.12 2.47
N PHE A 62 -12.01 -6.88 1.36
CA PHE A 62 -11.52 -6.40 0.07
C PHE A 62 -12.33 -5.20 -0.43
N GLU A 63 -13.66 -5.26 -0.38
CA GLU A 63 -14.53 -4.15 -0.75
C GLU A 63 -14.30 -2.91 0.13
N ALA A 64 -14.12 -3.09 1.44
CA ALA A 64 -13.80 -2.00 2.35
C ALA A 64 -12.45 -1.35 2.00
N TRP A 65 -11.44 -2.14 1.62
CA TRP A 65 -10.15 -1.64 1.15
C TRP A 65 -10.29 -0.87 -0.17
N CYS A 66 -10.96 -1.44 -1.18
CA CYS A 66 -11.23 -0.77 -2.45
C CYS A 66 -11.95 0.58 -2.26
N ALA A 67 -12.94 0.62 -1.36
CA ALA A 67 -13.73 1.82 -1.09
C ALA A 67 -13.06 2.84 -0.16
N GLY A 68 -11.88 2.55 0.41
CA GLY A 68 -11.23 3.41 1.41
C GLY A 68 -12.06 3.56 2.68
N ARG A 69 -12.60 2.45 3.20
CA ARG A 69 -13.42 2.38 4.44
C ARG A 69 -12.86 1.38 5.44
N THR A 70 -11.54 1.31 5.56
CA THR A 70 -10.83 0.39 6.46
C THR A 70 -10.79 0.89 7.91
N GLY A 71 -11.05 2.18 8.12
CA GLY A 71 -10.90 2.84 9.42
C GLY A 71 -9.45 3.24 9.72
N TYR A 72 -8.51 2.99 8.82
CA TYR A 72 -7.12 3.47 8.88
C TYR A 72 -6.95 4.67 7.93
N PRO A 73 -6.84 5.91 8.45
CA PRO A 73 -6.96 7.12 7.63
C PRO A 73 -5.96 7.24 6.48
N ILE A 74 -4.72 6.78 6.63
CA ILE A 74 -3.73 6.83 5.54
C ILE A 74 -4.06 5.86 4.40
N VAL A 75 -4.59 4.68 4.74
CA VAL A 75 -5.02 3.68 3.76
C VAL A 75 -6.25 4.22 3.04
N ASP A 76 -7.23 4.71 3.81
CA ASP A 76 -8.48 5.23 3.27
C ASP A 76 -8.26 6.47 2.39
N ALA A 77 -7.39 7.41 2.81
CA ALA A 77 -7.02 8.58 2.03
C ALA A 77 -6.26 8.21 0.74
N ALA A 78 -5.38 7.21 0.81
CA ALA A 78 -4.68 6.72 -0.38
C ALA A 78 -5.64 6.07 -1.38
N MET A 79 -6.53 5.19 -0.92
CA MET A 79 -7.53 4.56 -1.78
C MET A 79 -8.51 5.59 -2.35
N ALA A 80 -8.90 6.59 -1.56
CA ALA A 80 -9.68 7.73 -2.04
C ALA A 80 -8.91 8.53 -3.13
N GLN A 81 -7.61 8.79 -2.96
CA GLN A 81 -6.78 9.44 -3.97
C GLN A 81 -6.77 8.65 -5.29
N LEU A 82 -6.51 7.34 -5.23
CA LEU A 82 -6.50 6.47 -6.40
C LEU A 82 -7.84 6.54 -7.13
N ASN A 83 -8.95 6.39 -6.41
CA ASN A 83 -10.28 6.31 -7.00
C ASN A 83 -10.74 7.65 -7.60
N GLN A 84 -10.30 8.77 -7.03
CA GLN A 84 -10.67 10.11 -7.52
C GLN A 84 -9.79 10.61 -8.67
N THR A 85 -8.51 10.21 -8.70
CA THR A 85 -7.51 10.84 -9.57
C THR A 85 -6.81 9.88 -10.53
N GLY A 86 -6.91 8.58 -10.28
CA GLY A 86 -6.15 7.55 -10.99
C GLY A 86 -4.64 7.61 -10.74
N PHE A 87 -4.19 8.36 -9.74
CA PHE A 87 -2.79 8.46 -9.32
C PHE A 87 -2.66 8.08 -7.85
N MET A 88 -1.54 7.47 -7.48
CA MET A 88 -1.18 7.25 -6.08
C MET A 88 0.35 7.36 -5.95
N HIS A 89 0.83 8.13 -4.96
CA HIS A 89 2.26 8.24 -4.68
C HIS A 89 2.85 6.86 -4.30
N ASN A 90 4.07 6.55 -4.76
CA ASN A 90 4.67 5.21 -4.60
C ASN A 90 4.69 4.72 -3.13
N ARG A 91 5.02 5.60 -2.17
CA ARG A 91 4.98 5.26 -0.73
C ARG A 91 3.58 4.80 -0.28
N LEU A 92 2.53 5.43 -0.79
CA LEU A 92 1.15 5.06 -0.44
C LEU A 92 0.79 3.71 -1.08
N ARG A 93 1.25 3.44 -2.31
CA ARG A 93 1.10 2.12 -2.96
C ARG A 93 1.67 1.01 -2.08
N MET A 94 2.87 1.22 -1.53
CA MET A 94 3.50 0.26 -0.60
C MET A 94 2.67 0.06 0.67
N ILE A 95 2.13 1.13 1.26
CA ILE A 95 1.32 1.07 2.49
C ILE A 95 0.03 0.30 2.23
N VAL A 96 -0.73 0.63 1.19
CA VAL A 96 -2.02 -0.01 0.92
C VAL A 96 -1.86 -1.46 0.47
N ALA A 97 -0.78 -1.79 -0.26
CA ALA A 97 -0.46 -3.16 -0.65
C ALA A 97 -0.01 -4.02 0.54
N SER A 98 0.82 -3.47 1.43
CA SER A 98 1.16 -4.14 2.70
C SER A 98 -0.09 -4.35 3.55
N PHE A 99 -0.97 -3.35 3.65
CA PHE A 99 -2.21 -3.48 4.44
C PHE A 99 -3.12 -4.58 3.86
N LEU A 100 -3.32 -4.62 2.54
CA LEU A 100 -4.12 -5.67 1.91
C LEU A 100 -3.56 -7.07 2.18
N THR A 101 -2.26 -7.26 2.01
CA THR A 101 -1.64 -8.59 2.03
C THR A 101 -1.27 -9.08 3.43
N LYS A 102 -0.94 -8.16 4.35
CA LYS A 102 -0.50 -8.49 5.71
C LYS A 102 -1.62 -8.25 6.71
N ASP A 103 -2.20 -7.05 6.73
CA ASP A 103 -3.24 -6.74 7.71
C ASP A 103 -4.56 -7.46 7.42
N LEU A 104 -5.05 -7.41 6.18
CA LEU A 104 -6.30 -8.07 5.79
C LEU A 104 -6.09 -9.52 5.35
N GLY A 105 -4.87 -9.86 4.94
CA GLY A 105 -4.52 -11.21 4.54
C GLY A 105 -5.11 -11.69 3.22
N ILE A 106 -5.40 -10.74 2.34
CA ILE A 106 -6.02 -10.97 1.04
C ILE A 106 -4.94 -11.17 -0.03
N ASP A 107 -5.24 -11.98 -1.04
CA ASP A 107 -4.34 -12.25 -2.16
C ASP A 107 -3.95 -10.97 -2.90
N TRP A 108 -2.65 -10.72 -3.03
CA TRP A 108 -2.07 -9.59 -3.73
C TRP A 108 -2.56 -9.46 -5.18
N ARG A 109 -2.94 -10.57 -5.83
CA ARG A 109 -3.47 -10.58 -7.20
C ARG A 109 -4.81 -9.87 -7.33
N LEU A 110 -5.57 -9.72 -6.24
CA LEU A 110 -6.81 -8.94 -6.24
C LEU A 110 -6.51 -7.44 -6.22
N GLY A 111 -5.53 -7.03 -5.41
CA GLY A 111 -5.04 -5.66 -5.39
C GLY A 111 -4.35 -5.26 -6.69
N GLU A 112 -3.55 -6.15 -7.28
CA GLU A 112 -2.90 -5.97 -8.58
C GLU A 112 -3.92 -5.67 -9.68
N ARG A 113 -4.97 -6.49 -9.76
CA ARG A 113 -6.09 -6.28 -10.71
C ARG A 113 -6.84 -4.98 -10.44
N TYR A 114 -7.06 -4.63 -9.18
CA TYR A 114 -7.72 -3.37 -8.82
C TYR A 114 -6.90 -2.15 -9.28
N PHE A 115 -5.58 -2.19 -9.05
CA PHE A 115 -4.66 -1.15 -9.51
C PHE A 115 -4.65 -1.04 -11.03
N ALA A 116 -4.69 -2.18 -11.73
CA ALA A 116 -4.74 -2.22 -13.20
C ALA A 116 -5.97 -1.51 -13.80
N THR A 117 -7.09 -1.41 -13.06
CA THR A 117 -8.30 -0.73 -13.55
C THR A 117 -8.39 0.74 -13.15
N HIS A 118 -7.50 1.25 -12.29
CA HIS A 118 -7.59 2.63 -11.76
C HIS A 118 -6.35 3.48 -12.04
N LEU A 119 -5.15 2.89 -12.11
CA LEU A 119 -3.92 3.66 -12.30
C LEU A 119 -3.80 4.18 -13.74
N LEU A 120 -3.66 5.50 -13.88
CA LEU A 120 -3.34 6.15 -15.16
C LEU A 120 -1.94 5.79 -15.66
N ASP A 121 -1.03 5.50 -14.74
CA ASP A 121 0.34 5.08 -15.03
C ASP A 121 0.52 3.55 -15.01
N PHE A 122 -0.57 2.80 -15.21
CA PHE A 122 -0.50 1.34 -15.20
C PHE A 122 0.52 0.83 -16.23
N ASP A 123 1.48 0.07 -15.71
CA ASP A 123 2.43 -0.73 -16.45
C ASP A 123 2.44 -2.12 -15.82
N LEU A 124 2.24 -3.17 -16.62
CA LEU A 124 2.11 -4.53 -16.10
C LEU A 124 3.34 -4.97 -15.30
N ALA A 125 4.54 -4.65 -15.78
CA ALA A 125 5.78 -5.07 -15.15
C ALA A 125 5.94 -4.37 -13.80
N ALA A 126 5.80 -3.04 -13.77
CA ALA A 126 5.91 -2.24 -12.56
C ALA A 126 4.81 -2.56 -11.54
N ASN A 127 3.56 -2.74 -11.99
CA ASN A 127 2.44 -3.09 -11.11
C ASN A 127 2.66 -4.47 -10.48
N ASN A 128 2.93 -5.49 -11.31
CA ASN A 128 3.18 -6.85 -10.82
C ASN A 128 4.38 -6.90 -9.87
N GLY A 129 5.48 -6.27 -10.25
CA GLY A 129 6.70 -6.21 -9.45
C GLY A 129 6.51 -5.52 -8.11
N GLY A 130 5.81 -4.40 -8.08
CA GLY A 130 5.49 -3.67 -6.85
C GLY A 130 4.57 -4.46 -5.91
N TRP A 131 3.54 -5.11 -6.44
CA TRP A 131 2.66 -5.98 -5.64
C TRP A 131 3.39 -7.18 -5.06
N GLN A 132 4.24 -7.84 -5.85
CA GLN A 132 5.04 -8.96 -5.35
C GLN A 132 6.10 -8.54 -4.34
N TRP A 133 6.66 -7.33 -4.48
CA TRP A 133 7.59 -6.75 -3.51
C TRP A 133 6.90 -6.56 -2.15
N ALA A 134 5.71 -5.95 -2.12
CA ALA A 134 4.95 -5.71 -0.90
C ALA A 134 4.37 -7.00 -0.30
N ALA A 135 3.97 -7.95 -1.13
CA ALA A 135 3.42 -9.24 -0.70
C ALA A 135 4.48 -10.22 -0.18
N SER A 136 5.77 -9.89 -0.30
CA SER A 136 6.93 -10.74 0.03
C SER A 136 7.13 -11.95 -0.88
N THR A 137 6.56 -11.93 -2.08
CA THR A 137 6.56 -13.07 -3.03
C THR A 137 7.51 -12.89 -4.22
N GLY A 138 8.03 -11.67 -4.40
CA GLY A 138 8.91 -11.26 -5.51
C GLY A 138 10.38 -11.68 -5.40
N CYS A 139 11.16 -11.29 -6.42
CA CYS A 139 12.59 -11.56 -6.53
C CYS A 139 13.40 -10.92 -5.37
N ASP A 140 13.31 -9.59 -5.27
CA ASP A 140 13.90 -8.76 -4.20
C ASP A 140 12.82 -8.22 -3.26
N ALA A 141 11.97 -9.11 -2.74
CA ALA A 141 10.79 -8.70 -2.00
C ALA A 141 11.10 -8.33 -0.53
N GLN A 142 10.27 -7.45 0.03
CA GLN A 142 10.32 -7.14 1.45
C GLN A 142 10.16 -8.42 2.27
N PRO A 143 11.03 -8.69 3.27
CA PRO A 143 10.90 -9.88 4.11
C PRO A 143 9.53 -9.96 4.79
N TRP A 144 8.90 -11.14 4.74
CA TRP A 144 7.50 -11.33 5.19
C TRP A 144 7.25 -11.00 6.67
N PHE A 145 8.27 -11.05 7.51
CA PHE A 145 8.19 -10.69 8.93
C PHE A 145 8.28 -9.17 9.18
N ARG A 146 8.64 -8.37 8.16
CA ARG A 146 8.61 -6.90 8.22
C ARG A 146 7.24 -6.40 7.79
N ILE A 147 6.31 -6.40 8.74
CA ILE A 147 4.94 -5.91 8.54
C ILE A 147 4.89 -4.43 8.95
N PHE A 148 4.43 -3.56 8.05
CA PHE A 148 4.30 -2.13 8.32
C PHE A 148 3.14 -1.86 9.27
N ASN A 149 3.39 -1.08 10.32
CA ASN A 149 2.31 -0.51 11.11
C ASN A 149 1.73 0.70 10.35
N PRO A 150 0.46 0.66 9.90
CA PRO A 150 -0.13 1.72 9.10
C PRO A 150 -0.14 3.07 9.85
N VAL A 151 -0.32 3.08 11.17
CA VAL A 151 -0.31 4.30 11.99
C VAL A 151 1.08 4.93 11.99
N THR A 152 2.13 4.13 12.25
CA THR A 152 3.51 4.65 12.27
C THR A 152 3.97 5.08 10.87
N GLN A 153 3.52 4.42 9.81
CA GLN A 153 3.78 4.89 8.44
C GLN A 153 3.06 6.23 8.17
N SER A 154 1.82 6.35 8.64
CA SER A 154 1.02 7.57 8.55
C SER A 154 1.71 8.76 9.21
N GLU A 155 2.11 8.61 10.48
CA GLU A 155 2.82 9.65 11.25
C GLU A 155 4.15 10.06 10.59
N ARG A 156 4.86 9.10 9.97
CA ARG A 156 6.15 9.38 9.32
C ARG A 156 6.01 10.12 7.99
N PHE A 157 5.00 9.80 7.19
CA PHE A 157 4.88 10.29 5.81
C PHE A 157 3.80 11.36 5.60
N ASP A 158 2.97 11.61 6.61
CA ASP A 158 2.00 12.71 6.65
C ASP A 158 1.91 13.28 8.09
N PRO A 159 3.00 13.79 8.71
CA PRO A 159 3.04 14.10 10.15
C PRO A 159 1.97 15.08 10.64
N ASP A 160 1.49 15.97 9.77
CA ASP A 160 0.44 16.95 10.07
C ASP A 160 -0.97 16.48 9.65
N GLY A 161 -1.10 15.27 9.10
CA GLY A 161 -2.37 14.74 8.58
C GLY A 161 -2.93 15.50 7.38
N ARG A 162 -2.13 16.30 6.67
CA ARG A 162 -2.62 17.18 5.59
C ARG A 162 -3.12 16.36 4.40
N PHE A 163 -2.42 15.29 4.05
CA PHE A 163 -2.85 14.39 2.99
C PHE A 163 -4.15 13.68 3.39
N ILE A 164 -4.23 13.19 4.62
CA ILE A 164 -5.45 12.56 5.15
C ILE A 164 -6.64 13.52 5.06
N ARG A 165 -6.51 14.76 5.56
CA ARG A 165 -7.61 15.74 5.56
C ARG A 165 -8.04 16.15 4.16
N ARG A 166 -7.12 16.16 3.20
CA ARG A 166 -7.42 16.48 1.80
C ARG A 166 -8.36 15.45 1.17
N TYR A 167 -8.13 14.16 1.43
CA TYR A 167 -8.91 13.08 0.80
C TYR A 167 -10.04 12.55 1.69
N LEU A 168 -10.01 12.82 2.99
CA LEU A 168 -11.03 12.47 3.97
C LEU A 168 -11.53 13.73 4.70
N PRO A 169 -12.31 14.61 4.03
CA PRO A 169 -12.77 15.87 4.60
C PRO A 169 -13.64 15.70 5.86
N GLN A 170 -14.30 14.54 6.03
CA GLN A 170 -14.99 14.19 7.26
C GLN A 170 -14.05 14.16 8.49
N LEU A 171 -12.75 13.92 8.28
CA LEU A 171 -11.74 13.96 9.35
C LEU A 171 -11.10 15.35 9.53
N ALA A 172 -11.54 16.39 8.82
CA ALA A 172 -10.91 17.71 8.84
C ALA A 172 -10.84 18.33 10.25
N ARG A 173 -11.83 18.05 11.09
CA ARG A 173 -11.92 18.58 12.47
C ARG A 173 -11.28 17.68 13.54
N VAL A 174 -10.76 16.52 13.15
CA VAL A 174 -10.07 15.61 14.08
C VAL A 174 -8.74 16.25 14.50
N PRO A 175 -8.46 16.43 15.79
CA PRO A 175 -7.19 16.99 16.26
C PRO A 175 -5.98 16.21 15.73
N ASP A 176 -4.84 16.87 15.47
CA ASP A 176 -3.64 16.24 14.91
C ASP A 176 -3.17 15.03 15.73
N LYS A 177 -3.30 15.09 17.06
CA LYS A 177 -3.03 13.97 17.98
C LYS A 177 -3.74 12.66 17.59
N PHE A 178 -4.90 12.75 16.95
CA PHE A 178 -5.76 11.60 16.64
C PHE A 178 -5.92 11.35 15.14
N ILE A 179 -5.37 12.20 14.25
CA ILE A 179 -5.62 12.07 12.80
C ILE A 179 -5.15 10.75 12.20
N HIS A 180 -4.12 10.15 12.79
CA HIS A 180 -3.58 8.86 12.35
C HIS A 180 -4.27 7.65 12.98
N ALA A 181 -5.03 7.86 14.07
CA ALA A 181 -5.73 6.81 14.81
C ALA A 181 -7.02 7.36 15.49
N PRO A 182 -8.04 7.77 14.71
CA PRO A 182 -9.20 8.50 15.22
C PRO A 182 -10.07 7.66 16.16
N TRP A 183 -10.00 6.33 16.08
CA TRP A 183 -10.66 5.41 17.01
C TRP A 183 -10.16 5.49 18.46
N LYS A 184 -9.02 6.15 18.71
CA LYS A 184 -8.51 6.42 20.06
C LYS A 184 -9.15 7.65 20.71
N MET A 185 -9.99 8.41 20.00
CA MET A 185 -10.69 9.56 20.55
C MET A 185 -11.73 9.14 21.59
N GLY A 186 -11.73 9.80 22.75
CA GLY A 186 -12.79 9.67 23.74
C GLY A 186 -14.08 10.37 23.28
N GLY A 187 -15.18 10.16 24.03
CA GLY A 187 -16.49 10.76 23.68
C GLY A 187 -16.48 12.30 23.63
N ILE A 188 -15.67 12.95 24.47
CA ILE A 188 -15.50 14.41 24.47
C ILE A 188 -14.83 14.87 23.17
N ASP A 189 -13.72 14.22 22.79
CA ASP A 189 -12.98 14.55 21.56
C ASP A 189 -13.83 14.31 20.30
N GLN A 190 -14.56 13.20 20.25
CA GLN A 190 -15.50 12.90 19.15
C GLN A 190 -16.62 13.94 19.04
N SER A 191 -17.17 14.38 20.18
CA SER A 191 -18.19 15.43 20.22
C SER A 191 -17.64 16.78 19.73
N ALA A 192 -16.43 17.15 20.15
CA ALA A 192 -15.78 18.39 19.74
C ALA A 192 -15.42 18.40 18.23
N ALA A 193 -14.98 17.25 17.71
CA ALA A 193 -14.71 17.04 16.29
C ALA A 193 -16.00 16.94 15.45
N GLN A 194 -17.17 16.76 16.08
CA GLN A 194 -18.44 16.45 15.41
C GLN A 194 -18.34 15.21 14.52
N LEU A 195 -17.65 14.18 15.01
CA LEU A 195 -17.39 12.94 14.29
C LEU A 195 -17.53 11.76 15.24
N LYS A 196 -18.44 10.83 14.94
CA LYS A 196 -18.61 9.58 15.66
C LYS A 196 -17.99 8.41 14.91
N ILE A 197 -16.99 7.79 15.53
CA ILE A 197 -16.35 6.59 14.99
C ILE A 197 -17.32 5.41 15.02
N GLY A 198 -17.36 4.65 13.92
CA GLY A 198 -18.34 3.59 13.65
C GLY A 198 -19.65 4.09 13.02
N VAL A 199 -19.84 5.40 12.88
CA VAL A 199 -21.02 5.98 12.21
C VAL A 199 -20.59 6.89 11.06
N ASP A 200 -19.88 7.97 11.36
CA ASP A 200 -19.45 8.97 10.37
C ASP A 200 -18.13 8.60 9.68
N TYR A 201 -17.29 7.83 10.38
CA TYR A 201 -16.07 7.21 9.86
C TYR A 201 -15.91 5.82 10.47
N PRO A 202 -15.56 4.77 9.70
CA PRO A 202 -15.53 3.41 10.21
C PRO A 202 -14.52 3.23 11.35
N ALA A 203 -14.86 2.35 12.30
CA ALA A 203 -13.88 1.80 13.21
C ALA A 203 -12.89 0.89 12.43
N PRO A 204 -11.66 0.68 12.92
CA PRO A 204 -10.71 -0.22 12.28
C PRO A 204 -11.31 -1.60 12.00
N ILE A 205 -11.28 -2.01 10.74
CA ILE A 205 -11.82 -3.32 10.32
C ILE A 205 -10.94 -4.51 10.76
N VAL A 206 -9.74 -4.21 11.26
CA VAL A 206 -8.78 -5.19 11.78
C VAL A 206 -7.93 -4.56 12.88
N ASP A 207 -7.60 -5.35 13.89
CA ASP A 207 -6.57 -5.01 14.89
C ASP A 207 -5.19 -5.36 14.33
N HIS A 208 -4.30 -4.37 14.24
CA HIS A 208 -2.97 -4.55 13.66
C HIS A 208 -2.11 -5.60 14.40
N ALA A 209 -2.19 -5.69 15.73
CA ALA A 209 -1.41 -6.65 16.51
C ALA A 209 -1.88 -8.08 16.21
N VAL A 210 -3.19 -8.30 16.16
CA VAL A 210 -3.77 -9.61 15.79
C VAL A 210 -3.44 -9.97 14.33
N ALA A 211 -3.57 -9.00 13.41
CA ALA A 211 -3.19 -9.16 12.00
C ALA A 211 -1.72 -9.54 11.82
N ARG A 212 -0.84 -8.94 12.62
CA ARG A 212 0.60 -9.23 12.60
C ARG A 212 0.85 -10.70 12.92
N GLU A 213 0.27 -11.22 14.00
CA GLU A 213 0.40 -12.63 14.39
C GLU A 213 -0.13 -13.58 13.32
N ARG A 214 -1.32 -13.29 12.77
CA ARG A 214 -1.91 -14.05 11.66
C ARG A 214 -0.99 -14.10 10.43
N THR A 215 -0.37 -12.98 10.09
CA THR A 215 0.59 -12.92 8.98
C THR A 215 1.82 -13.79 9.23
N LEU A 216 2.41 -13.71 10.43
CA LEU A 216 3.59 -14.51 10.76
C LEU A 216 3.29 -16.01 10.67
N ASN A 217 2.08 -16.42 11.08
CA ASN A 217 1.61 -17.80 10.94
C ASN A 217 1.37 -18.19 9.47
N ARG A 218 0.71 -17.31 8.70
CA ARG A 218 0.45 -17.52 7.25
C ARG A 218 1.74 -17.78 6.47
N PHE A 219 2.78 -16.98 6.71
CA PHE A 219 4.07 -17.12 6.05
C PHE A 219 4.99 -18.15 6.72
N GLY A 220 4.60 -18.72 7.86
CA GLY A 220 5.35 -19.81 8.51
C GLY A 220 5.54 -21.03 7.63
N VAL A 221 4.62 -21.27 6.68
CA VAL A 221 4.68 -22.39 5.71
C VAL A 221 5.82 -22.26 4.68
N THR A 222 6.45 -21.08 4.60
CA THR A 222 7.57 -20.82 3.68
C THR A 222 8.93 -20.87 4.38
N LYS A 223 8.96 -21.23 5.67
CA LYS A 223 10.21 -21.53 6.38
C LYS A 223 10.67 -22.91 5.94
N GLU A 224 11.78 -22.95 5.22
CA GLU A 224 12.61 -24.16 5.11
C GLU A 224 13.50 -24.27 6.36
#